data_AF-A0A495IHE6-F1
#
_entry.id   AF-A0A495IHE6-F1
#
_cell.length_a   1.000
_cell.length_b   1.000
_cell.length_c   1.000
_cell.angle_alpha   90.00
_cell.angle_beta   90.00
_cell.angle_gamma   90.00
#
_symmetry.space_group_name_H-M   'P 1'
#
loop_
_entity.id
_entity.type
_entity.pdbx_description
1 polymer ?
#
loop_
_entity_poly.entity_id
_entity_poly.type
_entity_poly.pdbx_seq_one_letter_code
_entity_poly.pdbx_strand_id
1 'polypeptide(L)' 'MSTTATRWTRNAVVARLAASDAIDHDTVSTLRVRAESRLELLRIMSAVEGGHLDAASAEALFETIRTAHLALSA' A
#
# COMPACT_ATOMS: atom_id res chain seq x y z
N MET A 1 22.97 4.44 13.80
CA MET A 1 21.88 3.83 13.01
C MET A 1 21.05 4.96 12.42
N SER A 2 20.92 5.01 11.10
CA SER A 2 20.32 6.14 10.38
C SER A 2 18.79 6.13 10.55
N THR A 3 18.25 7.13 11.24
CA THR A 3 16.80 7.32 11.48
C THR A 3 16.03 7.77 10.24
N THR A 4 16.69 7.89 9.08
CA THR A 4 16.10 8.44 7.86
C THR A 4 15.27 7.41 7.09
N ALA A 5 15.58 6.11 7.22
CA ALA A 5 14.92 5.05 6.44
C ALA A 5 13.48 4.75 6.91
N THR A 6 13.16 5.01 8.18
CA THR A 6 11.87 4.68 8.80
C THR A 6 10.85 5.82 8.76
N ARG A 7 11.21 7.00 8.25
CA ARG A 7 10.30 8.15 8.24
C ARG A 7 9.43 8.13 6.99
N TRP A 8 8.12 7.95 7.18
CA TRP A 8 7.13 8.09 6.12
C TRP A 8 7.22 9.46 5.43
N THR A 9 7.31 9.45 4.10
CA THR A 9 7.15 10.67 3.29
C THR A 9 5.67 11.01 3.13
N ARG A 10 5.36 12.27 2.82
CA ARG A 10 3.99 12.68 2.51
C ARG A 10 3.40 11.84 1.36
N ASN A 11 4.18 11.61 0.31
CA ASN A 11 3.72 10.88 -0.87
C ASN A 11 3.41 9.42 -0.55
N ALA A 12 4.28 8.73 0.21
CA ALA A 12 4.03 7.36 0.64
C ALA A 12 2.74 7.25 1.48
N VAL A 13 2.47 8.22 2.35
CA VAL A 13 1.22 8.27 3.13
C VAL A 13 -0.01 8.46 2.22
N VAL A 14 0.08 9.36 1.24
CA VAL A 14 -1.01 9.59 0.27
C VAL A 14 -1.25 8.34 -0.57
N ALA A 15 -0.21 7.72 -1.11
CA ALA A 15 -0.31 6.49 -1.90
C ALA A 15 -0.94 5.34 -1.08
N ARG A 16 -0.55 5.20 0.20
CA ARG A 16 -1.16 4.22 1.11
C ARG A 16 -2.66 4.44 1.29
N LEU A 17 -3.09 5.68 1.50
CA LEU A 17 -4.51 6.01 1.65
C LEU A 17 -5.29 5.75 0.37
N ALA A 18 -4.74 6.13 -0.79
CA ALA A 18 -5.36 5.86 -2.08
C ALA A 18 -5.45 4.35 -2.39
N ALA A 19 -4.44 3.56 -2.04
CA ALA A 19 -4.47 2.11 -2.16
C ALA A 19 -5.54 1.48 -1.25
N SER A 20 -5.64 1.94 0.00
CA SER A 20 -6.69 1.50 0.94
C SER A 20 -8.08 1.80 0.40
N ASP A 21 -8.30 3.02 -0.09
CA ASP A 21 -9.57 3.45 -0.66
C ASP A 21 -9.96 2.64 -1.89
N ALA A 22 -9.00 2.35 -2.78
CA ALA A 22 -9.22 1.51 -3.96
C ALA A 22 -9.61 0.07 -3.57
N ILE A 23 -9.00 -0.53 -2.54
CA ILE A 23 -9.42 -1.84 -2.04
C ILE A 23 -10.85 -1.80 -1.50
N ASP A 24 -11.19 -0.76 -0.73
CA ASP A 24 -12.49 -0.64 -0.08
C ASP A 24 -13.63 -0.42 -1.08
N HIS A 25 -13.35 0.28 -2.19
CA HIS A 25 -14.31 0.55 -3.25
C HIS A 25 -14.24 -0.42 -4.44
N ASP A 26 -13.32 -1.37 -4.45
CA ASP A 26 -13.32 -2.44 -5.44
C ASP A 26 -14.55 -3.34 -5.23
N THR A 27 -15.46 -3.30 -6.21
CA THR A 27 -16.70 -4.09 -6.23
C THR A 27 -16.62 -5.31 -7.16
N VAL A 28 -15.52 -5.45 -7.90
CA VAL A 28 -15.32 -6.50 -8.91
C VAL A 28 -14.52 -7.67 -8.34
N SER A 29 -13.52 -7.38 -7.51
CA SER A 29 -12.73 -8.41 -6.83
C SER A 29 -13.54 -9.19 -5.81
N THR A 30 -13.18 -10.46 -5.66
CA THR A 30 -13.71 -11.30 -4.57
C THR A 30 -13.28 -10.77 -3.20
N LEU A 31 -14.05 -11.12 -2.16
CA LEU A 31 -13.70 -10.79 -0.77
C LEU A 31 -12.30 -11.30 -0.37
N ARG A 32 -11.93 -12.49 -0.85
CA ARG A 32 -10.61 -13.08 -0.58
C ARG A 32 -9.49 -12.21 -1.16
N VAL A 33 -9.61 -11.79 -2.41
CA VAL A 33 -8.60 -10.93 -3.08
C VAL A 33 -8.47 -9.61 -2.33
N ARG A 34 -9.58 -8.96 -1.97
CA ARG A 34 -9.54 -7.72 -1.18
C ARG A 34 -8.87 -7.90 0.18
N ALA A 35 -9.16 -9.02 0.87
CA ALA A 35 -8.50 -9.34 2.14
C ALA A 35 -6.99 -9.57 1.98
N GLU A 36 -6.56 -10.27 0.93
CA GLU A 36 -5.15 -10.50 0.62
C GLU A 36 -4.41 -9.18 0.33
N SER A 37 -5.00 -8.29 -0.46
CA SER A 37 -4.44 -6.95 -0.70
C SER A 37 -4.37 -6.10 0.57
N ARG A 38 -5.35 -6.22 1.48
CA ARG A 38 -5.32 -5.53 2.78
C ARG A 38 -4.16 -6.03 3.64
N LEU A 39 -3.93 -7.34 3.66
CA LEU A 39 -2.79 -7.94 4.36
C LEU A 39 -1.46 -7.48 3.77
N GLU A 40 -1.37 -7.39 2.44
CA GLU A 40 -0.17 -6.89 1.77
C GLU A 40 0.12 -5.42 2.11
N LEU A 41 -0.92 -4.56 2.12
CA LEU A 41 -0.80 -3.17 2.57
C LEU A 41 -0.21 -3.08 3.98
N LEU A 42 -0.68 -3.92 4.92
CA LEU A 42 -0.17 -3.97 6.29
C LEU A 42 1.28 -4.47 6.35
N ARG A 43 1.65 -5.48 5.56
CA ARG A 43 3.03 -5.99 5.50
C ARG A 43 4.01 -4.91 5.03
N ILE A 44 3.65 -4.14 4.01
CA ILE A 44 4.46 -3.02 3.53
C ILE A 44 4.65 -1.99 4.64
N MET A 45 3.58 -1.64 5.37
CA MET A 45 3.67 -0.72 6.50
C MET A 45 4.64 -1.22 7.58
N SER A 46 4.49 -2.47 8.00
CA SER A 46 5.38 -3.08 8.99
C SER A 46 6.82 -3.18 8.52
N ALA A 47 7.07 -3.40 7.22
CA ALA A 47 8.41 -3.44 6.66
C ALA A 47 9.10 -2.06 6.73
N VAL A 48 8.36 -0.97 6.52
CA VAL A 48 8.89 0.40 6.68
C VAL A 48 9.16 0.71 8.15
N GLU A 49 8.23 0.37 9.03
CA GLU A 49 8.42 0.56 10.48
C GLU A 49 9.60 -0.25 11.03
N GLY A 50 9.83 -1.46 10.51
CA GLY A 50 10.99 -2.29 10.82
C GLY A 50 12.30 -1.84 10.15
N GLY A 51 12.27 -0.81 9.29
CA GLY A 51 13.44 -0.34 8.54
C GLY A 51 13.94 -1.32 7.48
N HIS A 52 13.12 -2.28 7.08
CA HIS A 52 13.40 -3.26 6.02
C HIS A 52 13.02 -2.74 4.62
N LEU A 53 12.23 -1.67 4.57
CA LEU A 53 11.77 -1.03 3.35
C LEU A 53 11.83 0.49 3.55
N ASP A 54 12.31 1.24 2.56
CA ASP A 54 12.24 2.69 2.61
C ASP A 54 10.87 3.20 2.13
N ALA A 55 10.54 4.44 2.49
CA ALA A 55 9.25 5.04 2.18
C ALA A 55 8.97 5.21 0.68
N ALA A 56 9.99 5.42 -0.17
CA ALA A 56 9.80 5.58 -1.61
C ALA A 56 9.51 4.22 -2.29
N SER A 57 10.19 3.16 -1.86
CA SER A 57 9.88 1.80 -2.29
C SER A 57 8.48 1.38 -1.85
N ALA A 58 8.06 1.74 -0.62
CA ALA A 58 6.70 1.50 -0.15
C ALA A 58 5.64 2.25 -0.96
N GLU A 59 5.91 3.51 -1.35
CA GLU A 59 5.04 4.29 -2.23
C GLU A 59 4.76 3.55 -3.55
N ALA A 60 5.80 3.06 -4.23
CA ALA A 60 5.64 2.31 -5.47
C ALA A 60 4.82 1.01 -5.30
N LEU A 61 4.96 0.32 -4.17
CA LEU A 61 4.17 -0.86 -3.86
C LEU A 61 2.70 -0.51 -3.60
N PHE A 62 2.42 0.58 -2.87
CA PHE A 62 1.04 1.06 -2.69
C PHE A 62 0.40 1.43 -4.03
N GLU A 63 1.14 2.08 -4.92
CA GLU A 63 0.66 2.41 -6.28
C GLU A 63 0.35 1.16 -7.13
N THR A 64 1.13 0.09 -6.94
CA THR A 64 0.86 -1.20 -7.58
C THR A 64 -0.46 -1.80 -7.09
N ILE A 65 -0.69 -1.79 -5.78
CA ILE A 65 -1.95 -2.25 -5.18
C ILE A 65 -3.12 -1.39 -5.70
N ARG A 66 -3.00 -0.06 -5.64
CA ARG A 66 -4.04 0.87 -6.11
C ARG A 66 -4.42 0.59 -7.56
N THR A 67 -3.43 0.45 -8.44
CA THR A 67 -3.66 0.24 -9.87
C THR A 67 -4.36 -1.09 -10.15
N ALA A 68 -4.01 -2.15 -9.42
CA ALA A 68 -4.68 -3.45 -9.54
C ALA A 68 -6.18 -3.36 -9.24
N HIS A 69 -6.59 -2.59 -8.23
CA HIS A 69 -7.99 -2.43 -7.83
C HIS A 69 -8.77 -1.42 -8.69
N LEU A 70 -8.09 -0.44 -9.28
CA LEU A 70 -8.71 0.49 -10.23
C LEU A 70 -8.92 -0.12 -11.61
N ALA A 71 -7.96 -0.93 -12.10
CA ALA A 71 -8.08 -1.59 -13.40
C ALA A 71 -9.22 -2.63 -13.45
N LEU A 72 -9.62 -3.16 -12.30
CA LEU A 72 -10.74 -4.10 -12.18
C LEU A 72 -12.09 -3.38 -12.06
N SER A 73 -12.12 -2.10 -11.72
CA SER A 73 -13.35 -1.33 -11.47
C SER A 73 -13.79 -0.46 -12.67
N ALA A 74 -13.03 -0.46 -13.77
CA ALA A 74 -13.30 0.30 -15.00
C ALA A 74 -13.90 -0.60 -16.09
#